data_AF-A0A3B5AXK1-F1
#
_entry.id   AF-A0A3B5AXK1-F1
#
_cell.length_a   1.000
_cell.length_b   1.000
_cell.length_c   1.000
_cell.angle_alpha   90.00
_cell.angle_beta   90.00
_cell.angle_gamma   90.00
#
_symmetry.space_group_name_H-M   'P 1'
#
loop_
_entity.id
_entity.type
_entity.pdbx_description
1 polymer ?
#
loop_
_entity_poly.entity_id
_entity_poly.type
_entity_poly.pdbx_seq_one_letter_code
_entity_poly.pdbx_strand_id
1 'polypeptide(L)'
;FASLIMATNGNNLTPGMGEIIQLNVGGTRFSTSRQTLMWIPDSFFSSLLSGRISTLRDETGAIFIDRDPTAFAPILNFLRTKELDLRQGQDGGCRL
;
A
#
# COMPACT_ATOMS: atom_id res chain seq x y z
N PHE A 1 -16.54 -2.64 7.21
CA PHE A 1 -15.97 -1.97 6.01
C PHE A 1 -14.49 -2.28 5.82
N ALA A 2 -13.77 -2.70 6.87
CA ALA A 2 -12.62 -3.58 6.69
C ALA A 2 -13.02 -4.77 5.80
N SER A 3 -12.25 -5.07 4.76
CA SER A 3 -12.13 -6.43 4.26
C SER A 3 -11.50 -7.29 5.36
N LEU A 4 -12.29 -7.56 6.40
CA LEU A 4 -12.07 -8.63 7.35
C LEU A 4 -12.37 -9.91 6.59
N ILE A 5 -11.34 -10.53 6.00
CA ILE A 5 -10.97 -11.96 5.88
C ILE A 5 -9.72 -11.92 4.97
N MET A 6 -8.49 -12.21 5.41
CA MET A 6 -7.93 -13.56 5.55
C MET A 6 -6.67 -13.48 6.44
N ALA A 7 -6.84 -13.55 7.75
CA ALA A 7 -5.87 -14.22 8.60
C ALA A 7 -6.48 -15.58 8.93
N THR A 8 -6.48 -16.50 7.97
CA THR A 8 -6.80 -17.91 8.23
C THR A 8 -5.52 -18.71 8.16
N ASN A 9 -5.19 -19.29 9.30
CA ASN A 9 -4.16 -20.30 9.51
C ASN A 9 -4.34 -21.45 8.51
N GLY A 10 -3.25 -21.87 7.85
CA GLY A 10 -3.16 -23.17 7.16
C GLY A 10 -3.73 -23.26 5.74
N ASN A 11 -2.81 -23.40 4.78
CA ASN A 11 -2.89 -24.22 3.55
C ASN A 11 -4.13 -24.06 2.62
N ASN A 12 -3.89 -23.61 1.38
CA ASN A 12 -4.79 -23.52 0.20
C ASN A 12 -5.64 -22.26 0.02
N LEU A 13 -5.04 -21.15 -0.44
CA LEU A 13 -5.79 -20.07 -1.08
C LEU A 13 -5.11 -19.62 -2.36
N THR A 14 -5.93 -19.35 -3.37
CA THR A 14 -5.61 -18.91 -4.73
C THR A 14 -4.39 -17.98 -4.84
N PRO A 15 -3.49 -18.13 -5.85
CA PRO A 15 -2.18 -17.44 -5.90
C PRO A 15 -2.18 -15.90 -6.07
N GLY A 16 -3.23 -15.16 -5.72
CA GLY A 16 -3.32 -13.75 -6.10
C GLY A 16 -4.00 -12.77 -5.14
N MET A 17 -4.86 -13.21 -4.21
CA MET A 17 -5.64 -12.27 -3.39
C MET A 17 -5.12 -12.11 -1.95
N GLY A 18 -4.54 -13.16 -1.37
CA GLY A 18 -4.00 -13.14 0.00
C GLY A 18 -2.50 -12.85 0.10
N GLU A 19 -1.83 -12.55 -1.02
CA GLU A 19 -0.38 -12.33 -1.04
C GLU A 19 -0.03 -11.03 -0.31
N ILE A 20 0.74 -11.14 0.78
CA ILE A 20 1.27 -9.99 1.51
C ILE A 20 2.53 -9.52 0.80
N ILE A 21 2.51 -8.26 0.36
CA ILE A 21 3.61 -7.54 -0.27
C ILE A 21 4.29 -6.67 0.78
N GLN A 22 5.61 -6.80 0.86
CA GLN A 22 6.46 -5.95 1.69
C GLN A 22 7.05 -4.81 0.85
N LEU A 23 6.90 -3.59 1.35
CA LEU A 23 7.42 -2.37 0.73
C LEU A 23 8.38 -1.70 1.71
N ASN A 24 9.49 -1.16 1.21
CA ASN A 24 10.42 -0.33 1.96
C ASN A 24 10.41 1.06 1.34
N VAL A 25 9.76 2.02 1.98
CA VAL A 25 9.55 3.38 1.46
C VAL A 25 10.49 4.33 2.19
N GLY A 26 11.54 4.81 1.51
CA GLY A 26 12.52 5.73 2.10
C GLY A 26 13.21 5.21 3.36
N GLY A 27 13.29 3.88 3.54
CA GLY A 27 13.84 3.23 4.73
C GLY A 27 12.80 2.73 5.74
N THR A 28 11.51 3.03 5.55
CA THR A 28 10.42 2.54 6.43
C THR A 28 9.69 1.36 5.81
N ARG A 29 9.50 0.28 6.58
CA ARG A 29 8.81 -0.93 6.11
C ARG A 29 7.29 -0.82 6.24
N PHE A 30 6.59 -1.14 5.16
CA PHE A 30 5.15 -1.24 5.08
C PHE A 30 4.74 -2.62 4.57
N SER A 31 3.70 -3.19 5.17
CA SER A 31 3.11 -4.46 4.72
C SER A 31 1.70 -4.20 4.21
N THR A 32 1.35 -4.75 3.05
CA THR A 32 0.01 -4.62 2.49
C THR A 32 -0.34 -5.83 1.62
N SER A 33 -1.60 -6.06 1.31
CA SER A 33 -1.97 -7.12 0.37
C SER A 33 -1.79 -6.66 -1.07
N ARG A 34 -1.49 -7.62 -1.95
CA ARG A 34 -1.46 -7.42 -3.42
C ARG A 34 -2.78 -6.84 -3.92
N GLN A 35 -3.91 -7.25 -3.34
CA GLN A 35 -5.24 -6.74 -3.69
C GLN A 35 -5.43 -5.25 -3.38
N THR A 36 -4.91 -4.76 -2.25
CA THR A 36 -4.94 -3.32 -1.92
C THR A 36 -4.18 -2.50 -2.95
N LEU A 37 -3.04 -3.02 -3.42
CA LEU A 37 -2.19 -2.36 -4.41
C LEU A 37 -2.73 -2.45 -5.85
N MET A 38 -3.31 -3.60 -6.22
CA MET A 38 -3.96 -3.83 -7.52
C MET A 38 -5.37 -3.24 -7.61
N TRP A 39 -5.84 -2.56 -6.55
CA TRP A 39 -7.16 -1.96 -6.56
C TRP A 39 -7.35 -0.97 -7.72
N ILE A 40 -6.31 -0.18 -8.01
CA ILE A 40 -6.31 0.72 -9.15
C ILE A 40 -5.60 0.00 -10.29
N PRO A 41 -6.33 -0.51 -11.31
CA PRO A 41 -5.70 -1.10 -12.48
C PRO A 41 -4.85 -0.04 -13.19
N ASP A 42 -3.78 -0.49 -13.86
CA ASP A 42 -2.83 0.38 -14.58
C ASP A 42 -2.18 1.50 -13.76
N SER A 43 -2.18 1.35 -12.43
CA SER A 43 -1.42 2.22 -11.54
C SER A 43 0.05 1.81 -11.45
N PHE A 44 0.87 2.69 -10.88
CA PHE A 44 2.27 2.42 -10.54
C PHE A 44 2.44 1.05 -9.85
N PHE A 45 1.60 0.74 -8.85
CA PHE A 45 1.69 -0.52 -8.13
C PHE A 45 1.28 -1.73 -8.97
N SER A 46 0.32 -1.57 -9.89
CA SER A 46 -0.06 -2.64 -10.81
C SER A 46 1.08 -2.99 -11.76
N SER A 47 1.75 -1.97 -12.33
CA SER A 47 2.94 -2.16 -13.16
C SER A 47 4.08 -2.79 -12.37
N LEU A 48 4.28 -2.35 -11.13
CA LEU A 48 5.29 -2.84 -10.21
C LEU A 48 5.09 -4.33 -9.87
N LEU A 49 3.86 -4.73 -9.53
CA LEU A 49 3.51 -6.11 -9.21
C LEU A 49 3.41 -7.02 -10.44
N SER A 50 3.18 -6.44 -11.63
CA SER A 50 3.19 -7.20 -12.88
C SER A 50 4.61 -7.60 -13.32
N GLY A 51 5.65 -7.15 -12.61
CA GLY A 51 7.05 -7.40 -12.98
C GLY A 51 7.50 -6.65 -14.23
N ARG A 52 6.65 -5.76 -14.77
CA ARG A 52 7.00 -4.89 -15.91
C ARG A 52 8.00 -3.80 -15.54
N ILE A 53 8.06 -3.43 -14.26
CA ILE A 53 9.00 -2.42 -13.75
C ILE A 53 10.04 -3.14 -12.88
N SER A 54 11.32 -2.88 -13.16
CA SER A 54 12.41 -3.36 -12.31
C SER A 54 12.31 -2.70 -10.93
N THR A 55 12.11 -3.51 -9.91
CA THR A 55 12.03 -3.03 -8.52
C THR A 55 13.32 -3.35 -7.81
N LEU A 56 13.88 -2.35 -7.15
CA LEU A 56 14.92 -2.59 -6.18
C LEU A 56 14.29 -3.31 -4.99
N ARG A 57 14.96 -4.33 -4.47
CA ARG A 57 14.57 -5.03 -3.26
C ARG A 57 15.66 -4.86 -2.23
N ASP A 58 15.27 -4.68 -0.98
CA ASP A 58 16.23 -4.69 0.12
C ASP A 58 16.69 -6.12 0.46
N GLU A 59 17.60 -6.24 1.42
CA GLU A 59 18.13 -7.52 1.91
C GLU A 59 17.04 -8.49 2.43
N THR A 60 15.87 -7.96 2.79
CA THR A 60 14.72 -8.76 3.25
C THR A 60 13.76 -9.15 2.13
N GLY A 61 14.04 -8.72 0.90
CA GLY A 61 13.19 -8.95 -0.27
C GLY A 61 12.00 -7.98 -0.38
N ALA A 62 11.96 -6.92 0.44
CA ALA A 62 10.93 -5.89 0.36
C ALA A 62 11.21 -4.91 -0.78
N ILE A 63 10.18 -4.49 -1.48
CA ILE A 63 10.27 -3.60 -2.65
C ILE A 63 10.64 -2.19 -2.18
N PHE A 64 11.79 -1.70 -2.58
CA PHE A 64 12.25 -0.36 -2.26
C PHE A 64 11.56 0.70 -3.13
N ILE A 65 11.03 1.73 -2.47
CA ILE A 65 10.41 2.90 -3.07
C ILE A 65 11.16 4.13 -2.56
N ASP A 66 11.76 4.87 -3.47
CA ASP A 66 12.50 6.10 -3.18
C ASP A 66 11.54 7.29 -2.97
N ARG A 67 10.73 7.21 -1.91
CA ARG A 67 9.77 8.25 -1.51
C ARG A 67 9.72 8.41 0.00
N ASP A 68 9.21 9.57 0.42
CA ASP A 68 9.01 9.86 1.83
C ASP A 68 7.91 8.95 2.43
N PRO A 69 8.19 8.26 3.56
CA PRO A 69 7.23 7.35 4.18
C PRO A 69 6.00 8.04 4.78
N THR A 70 6.13 9.30 5.21
CA THR A 70 5.00 10.06 5.81
C THR A 70 3.99 10.47 4.74
N ALA A 71 4.46 10.79 3.53
CA ALA A 71 3.60 11.04 2.38
C ALA A 71 2.95 9.75 1.85
N PHE A 72 3.59 8.60 2.03
CA PHE A 72 3.08 7.31 1.55
C PHE A 72 1.99 6.70 2.44
N ALA A 73 2.12 6.85 3.77
CA ALA A 73 1.15 6.32 4.73
C ALA A 73 -0.33 6.69 4.42
N PRO A 74 -0.69 7.95 4.13
CA PRO A 74 -2.07 8.31 3.78
C PRO A 74 -2.51 7.72 2.44
N ILE A 75 -1.59 7.57 1.47
CA ILE A 75 -1.89 6.91 0.18
C ILE A 75 -2.25 5.44 0.42
N LEU A 76 -1.46 4.74 1.24
CA LEU A 76 -1.75 3.35 1.57
C LEU A 76 -3.06 3.22 2.36
N ASN A 77 -3.32 4.16 3.27
CA ASN A 77 -4.57 4.18 4.02
C ASN A 77 -5.77 4.44 3.10
N PHE A 78 -5.65 5.34 2.13
CA PHE A 78 -6.66 5.57 1.09
C PHE A 78 -6.92 4.31 0.27
N LEU A 79 -5.87 3.59 -0.15
CA LEU A 79 -6.02 2.32 -0.86
C LEU A 79 -6.70 1.24 -0.01
N ARG A 80 -6.55 1.26 1.32
CA ARG A 80 -7.20 0.33 2.26
C ARG A 80 -8.67 0.66 2.53
N THR A 81 -8.96 1.92 2.82
CA THR A 81 -10.28 2.37 3.31
C THR A 81 -11.21 2.83 2.20
N LYS A 82 -10.66 3.22 1.03
CA LYS A 82 -11.35 3.97 -0.03
C LYS A 82 -11.84 5.35 0.39
N GLU A 83 -11.43 5.82 1.55
CA GLU A 83 -11.77 7.14 2.07
C GLU A 83 -10.50 7.99 2.12
N LEU A 84 -10.55 9.13 1.43
CA LEU A 84 -9.47 10.11 1.47
C LEU A 84 -9.82 11.06 2.62
N ASP A 85 -9.35 10.73 3.81
CA ASP A 85 -9.54 11.57 4.99
C ASP A 85 -8.60 12.79 4.89
N LEU A 86 -8.97 13.76 4.06
CA LEU A 86 -8.27 15.04 3.85
C LEU A 86 -8.37 15.97 5.08
N ARG A 87 -8.71 15.46 6.26
CA ARG A 87 -8.99 16.29 7.44
C ARG A 87 -7.75 16.81 8.15
N GLN A 88 -6.55 16.53 7.66
CA GLN A 88 -5.34 17.14 8.22
C GLN A 88 -4.91 18.33 7.34
N GLY A 89 -5.55 19.48 7.57
CA GLY A 89 -5.00 20.74 7.03
C GLY A 89 -5.88 21.99 6.90
N GLN A 90 -7.04 22.14 7.55
CA GLN A 90 -7.69 23.48 7.67
C GLN A 90 -8.39 23.69 9.02
N ASP A 91 -7.61 23.67 10.10
CA ASP A 91 -7.96 24.35 11.35
C ASP A 91 -7.09 25.61 11.46
N GLY A 92 -7.50 26.65 10.74
CA GLY A 92 -6.86 27.95 10.74
C GLY A 92 -7.89 28.98 10.31
N GLY A 93 -8.77 29.34 11.23
CA GLY A 93 -9.81 30.34 11.00
C GLY A 93 -9.22 31.67 10.54
N CYS A 94 -9.45 32.02 9.27
CA CYS A 94 -9.56 33.42 8.89
C CYS A 94 -10.89 33.95 9.45
N ARG A 95 -10.83 34.48 10.69
CA ARG A 95 -11.80 35.49 11.12
C ARG A 95 -11.44 36.79 10.39
N LEU A 96 -12.21 37.07 9.33
CA LEU A 96 -12.47 38.45 8.90
C LEU A 96 -13.54 39.04 9.83
#